data_AF-A0A954YLV2-F1
#
_entry.id   AF-A0A954YLV2-F1
#
_cell.length_a   1.000
_cell.length_b   1.000
_cell.length_c   1.000
_cell.angle_alpha   90.00
_cell.angle_beta   90.00
_cell.angle_gamma   90.00
#
_symmetry.space_group_name_H-M   'P 1'
#
loop_
_entity.id
_entity.type
_entity.pdbx_description
1 polymer ?
#
loop_
_entity_poly.entity_id
_entity_poly.type
_entity_poly.pdbx_seq_one_letter_code
_entity_poly.pdbx_strand_id
1 'polypeptide(L)'
;MPRYEEQNLAAILASPTYQLAEQDVEFLARDEQRPVRMQLELLKVEKYLEDENVHSTIVVFGGTQIVERPAAEIRLAGARKQLAQTPDDPAARRALERAERVAAKSYYYDAAREFARLVADSCQNGGQCEYVVTTGGGPGIMEAANRGAYEAGSKSIGLNITLPHEQVPNPYITPRLCFQFHYFALRKMHFLMRAKALIVFPGGFGTLDELFDALTLRQTQRMQEIPIVLYGRDYWQRVIDFQFLADEGVIADEHLQLVHYAETPQEAWEIIKTHAPEN
;
A
#
# COMPACT_ATOMS: atom_id res chain seq x y z
N MET A 1 -31.27 -55.40 -9.76
CA MET A 1 -29.81 -55.40 -9.55
C MET A 1 -29.12 -54.23 -10.27
N PRO A 2 -29.28 -53.99 -11.60
CA PRO A 2 -28.50 -52.96 -12.34
C PRO A 2 -28.73 -51.53 -11.86
N ARG A 3 -29.97 -51.22 -11.42
CA ARG A 3 -30.39 -49.88 -11.03
C ARG A 3 -29.69 -49.32 -9.77
N TYR A 4 -29.22 -50.19 -8.87
CA TYR A 4 -28.51 -49.75 -7.66
C TYR A 4 -27.04 -49.44 -7.94
N GLU A 5 -26.41 -50.21 -8.83
CA GLU A 5 -25.02 -49.98 -9.26
C GLU A 5 -24.91 -48.68 -10.06
N GLU A 6 -25.85 -48.42 -10.97
CA GLU A 6 -25.93 -47.16 -11.72
C GLU A 6 -26.15 -45.94 -10.81
N GLN A 7 -27.03 -46.07 -9.81
CA GLN A 7 -27.26 -45.00 -8.83
C GLN A 7 -26.03 -44.73 -7.97
N ASN A 8 -25.35 -45.78 -7.51
CA ASN A 8 -24.14 -45.64 -6.71
C ASN A 8 -22.98 -45.06 -7.54
N LEU A 9 -22.82 -45.48 -8.80
CA LEU A 9 -21.83 -44.91 -9.70
C LEU A 9 -22.10 -43.42 -9.94
N ALA A 10 -23.36 -43.03 -10.19
CA ALA A 10 -23.72 -41.62 -10.32
C ALA A 10 -23.41 -40.81 -9.05
N ALA A 11 -23.65 -41.38 -7.87
CA ALA A 11 -23.30 -40.75 -6.59
C ALA A 11 -21.79 -40.62 -6.38
N ILE A 12 -21.00 -41.62 -6.78
CA ILE A 12 -19.52 -41.56 -6.74
C ILE A 12 -19.02 -40.46 -7.67
N LEU A 13 -19.49 -40.43 -8.93
CA LEU A 13 -19.06 -39.44 -9.92
C LEU A 13 -19.42 -38.01 -9.55
N ALA A 14 -20.48 -37.81 -8.75
CA ALA A 14 -20.89 -36.51 -8.21
C ALA A 14 -20.27 -36.20 -6.83
N SER A 15 -19.52 -37.14 -6.23
CA SER A 15 -18.93 -36.96 -4.91
C SER A 15 -17.74 -35.98 -4.98
N PRO A 16 -17.60 -35.05 -4.01
CA PRO A 16 -16.41 -34.19 -3.93
C PRO A 16 -15.11 -35.00 -3.79
N THR A 17 -15.17 -36.21 -3.23
CA THR A 17 -14.00 -37.09 -3.10
C THR A 17 -13.57 -37.76 -4.42
N TYR A 18 -14.37 -37.62 -5.49
CA TYR A 18 -14.04 -38.07 -6.84
C TYR A 18 -13.75 -36.87 -7.76
N GLN A 19 -13.18 -35.80 -7.19
CA GLN A 19 -12.65 -34.64 -7.90
C GLN A 19 -11.14 -34.56 -7.68
N LEU A 20 -10.41 -34.00 -8.64
CA LEU A 20 -8.99 -33.69 -8.45
C LEU A 20 -8.85 -32.58 -7.40
N ALA A 21 -7.92 -32.75 -6.46
CA ALA A 21 -7.79 -31.86 -5.31
C ALA A 21 -7.50 -30.40 -5.71
N GLU A 22 -6.74 -30.17 -6.79
CA GLU A 22 -6.45 -28.84 -7.32
C GLU A 22 -7.65 -28.17 -8.01
N GLN A 23 -8.72 -28.92 -8.29
CA GLN A 23 -9.97 -28.41 -8.87
C GLN A 23 -11.07 -28.27 -7.81
N ASP A 24 -10.94 -28.92 -6.65
CA ASP A 24 -11.90 -28.90 -5.56
C ASP A 24 -11.76 -27.61 -4.72
N VAL A 25 -12.50 -26.57 -5.13
CA VAL A 25 -12.49 -25.26 -4.47
C VAL A 25 -13.04 -25.31 -3.04
N GLU A 26 -13.94 -26.24 -2.72
CA GLU A 26 -14.47 -26.39 -1.37
C GLU A 26 -13.41 -26.96 -0.44
N PHE A 27 -12.70 -28.02 -0.87
CA PHE A 27 -11.56 -28.55 -0.16
C PHE A 27 -10.47 -27.49 0.03
N LEU A 28 -10.10 -26.78 -1.05
CA LEU A 28 -9.10 -25.72 -1.02
C LEU A 28 -9.49 -24.53 -0.13
N ALA A 29 -10.78 -24.31 0.17
CA ALA A 29 -11.26 -23.25 1.05
C ALA A 29 -11.25 -23.62 2.54
N ARG A 30 -11.10 -24.90 2.89
CA ARG A 30 -11.12 -25.36 4.30
C ARG A 30 -9.98 -24.77 5.13
N ASP A 31 -10.17 -24.66 6.44
CA ASP A 31 -9.18 -24.07 7.34
C ASP A 31 -7.83 -24.80 7.33
N GLU A 32 -7.83 -26.12 7.17
CA GLU A 32 -6.61 -26.93 7.12
C GLU A 32 -5.76 -26.62 5.87
N GLN A 33 -6.38 -26.08 4.81
CA GLN A 33 -5.69 -25.67 3.57
C GLN A 33 -5.15 -24.23 3.63
N ARG A 34 -5.28 -23.54 4.77
CA ARG A 34 -4.74 -22.20 4.96
C ARG A 34 -3.24 -22.09 4.61
N PRO A 35 -2.34 -23.01 5.01
CA PRO A 35 -0.93 -22.93 4.64
C PRO A 35 -0.71 -22.96 3.12
N VAL A 36 -1.48 -23.78 2.39
CA VAL A 36 -1.42 -23.87 0.92
C VAL A 36 -1.89 -22.55 0.29
N ARG A 37 -3.00 -21.98 0.77
CA ARG A 37 -3.49 -20.67 0.28
C ARG A 37 -2.49 -19.54 0.55
N MET A 38 -1.84 -19.53 1.71
CA MET A 38 -0.77 -18.59 2.02
C MET A 38 0.43 -18.75 1.09
N GLN A 39 0.84 -20.00 0.80
CA GLN A 39 1.91 -20.27 -0.17
C GLN A 39 1.54 -19.76 -1.56
N LEU A 40 0.28 -19.95 -2.00
CA LEU A 40 -0.19 -19.44 -3.29
C LEU A 40 -0.18 -17.92 -3.37
N GLU A 41 -0.60 -17.20 -2.32
CA GLU A 41 -0.53 -15.74 -2.28
C GLU A 41 0.91 -15.22 -2.37
N LEU A 42 1.84 -15.86 -1.67
CA LEU A 42 3.27 -15.54 -1.75
C LEU A 42 3.82 -15.77 -3.16
N LEU A 43 3.63 -16.97 -3.71
CA LEU A 43 4.23 -17.37 -4.99
C LEU A 43 3.63 -16.64 -6.19
N LYS A 44 2.32 -16.37 -6.17
CA LYS A 44 1.64 -15.68 -7.28
C LYS A 44 2.23 -14.30 -7.50
N VAL A 45 2.49 -13.55 -6.43
CA VAL A 45 3.02 -12.19 -6.55
C VAL A 45 4.44 -12.24 -7.08
N GLU A 46 5.32 -13.04 -6.48
CA GLU A 46 6.71 -13.17 -6.94
C GLU A 46 6.78 -13.58 -8.41
N LYS A 47 5.98 -14.57 -8.83
CA LYS A 47 6.00 -15.06 -10.21
C LYS A 47 5.63 -13.98 -11.22
N TYR A 48 4.62 -13.17 -10.93
CA TYR A 48 4.21 -12.10 -11.84
C TYR A 48 5.17 -10.91 -11.80
N LEU A 49 5.78 -10.60 -10.65
CA LEU A 49 6.84 -9.59 -10.58
C LEU A 49 8.06 -10.01 -11.42
N GLU A 50 8.46 -11.28 -11.37
CA GLU A 50 9.51 -11.85 -12.23
C GLU A 50 9.15 -11.78 -13.72
N ASP A 51 7.93 -12.21 -14.09
CA ASP A 51 7.47 -12.18 -15.49
C ASP A 51 7.42 -10.74 -16.05
N GLU A 52 7.20 -9.75 -15.18
CA GLU A 52 7.20 -8.33 -15.51
C GLU A 52 8.59 -7.67 -15.37
N ASN A 53 9.65 -8.43 -15.07
CA ASN A 53 11.03 -7.97 -14.84
C ASN A 53 11.16 -6.90 -13.74
N VAL A 54 10.32 -6.96 -12.70
CA VAL A 54 10.39 -6.07 -11.54
C VAL A 54 11.49 -6.55 -10.59
N HIS A 55 12.57 -5.78 -10.49
CA HIS A 55 13.72 -6.14 -9.66
C HIS A 55 13.68 -5.49 -8.29
N SER A 56 13.20 -4.24 -8.22
CA SER A 56 13.07 -3.51 -6.97
C SER A 56 11.89 -2.56 -6.97
N THR A 57 11.48 -2.13 -5.78
CA THR A 57 10.31 -1.27 -5.58
C THR A 57 10.63 -0.05 -4.72
N ILE A 58 9.86 1.02 -4.94
CA ILE A 58 9.72 2.11 -3.98
C ILE A 58 8.32 2.08 -3.42
N VAL A 59 8.23 1.86 -2.11
CA VAL A 59 6.94 1.76 -1.43
C VAL A 59 6.46 3.15 -1.07
N VAL A 60 5.21 3.46 -1.44
CA VAL A 60 4.56 4.72 -1.09
C VAL A 60 3.30 4.45 -0.28
N PHE A 61 3.30 4.94 0.97
CA PHE A 61 2.15 4.89 1.87
C PHE A 61 1.59 6.28 2.15
N GLY A 62 0.30 6.33 2.48
CA GLY A 62 -0.37 7.55 2.87
C GLY A 62 -1.88 7.38 3.03
N GLY A 63 -2.54 8.44 3.45
CA GLY A 63 -3.97 8.43 3.74
C GLY A 63 -4.84 8.30 2.48
N THR A 64 -5.86 7.44 2.58
CA THR A 64 -6.91 7.28 1.54
C THR A 64 -7.81 8.51 1.38
N GLN A 65 -7.84 9.38 2.38
CA GLN A 65 -8.71 10.56 2.42
C GLN A 65 -8.07 11.81 1.80
N ILE A 66 -6.75 11.79 1.58
CA ILE A 66 -6.03 12.91 0.97
C ILE A 66 -6.12 12.74 -0.55
N VAL A 67 -7.01 13.51 -1.16
CA VAL A 67 -7.34 13.42 -2.59
C VAL A 67 -6.91 14.68 -3.34
N GLU A 68 -6.94 14.61 -4.67
CA GLU A 68 -6.70 15.77 -5.53
C GLU A 68 -7.58 16.96 -5.14
N ARG A 69 -7.05 18.16 -5.35
CA ARG A 69 -7.67 19.40 -4.90
C ARG A 69 -9.12 19.60 -5.36
N PRO A 70 -9.49 19.35 -6.63
CA PRO A 70 -10.88 19.49 -7.07
C PRO A 70 -11.85 18.60 -6.28
N ALA A 71 -11.48 17.34 -6.02
CA ALA A 71 -12.30 16.42 -5.24
C ALA A 71 -12.42 16.85 -3.77
N ALA A 72 -11.34 17.38 -3.18
CA ALA A 72 -11.37 17.91 -1.82
C ALA A 72 -12.24 19.17 -1.70
N GLU A 73 -12.20 20.06 -2.70
CA GLU A 73 -13.04 21.27 -2.76
C GLU A 73 -14.52 20.93 -2.88
N ILE A 74 -14.89 19.90 -3.66
CA ILE A 74 -16.26 19.38 -3.74
C ILE A 74 -16.73 18.88 -2.37
N ARG A 75 -15.90 18.08 -1.66
CA ARG A 75 -16.21 17.58 -0.31
C ARG A 75 -16.39 18.72 0.69
N LEU A 76 -15.53 19.74 0.61
CA LEU A 76 -15.61 20.93 1.44
C LEU A 76 -16.90 21.72 1.19
N ALA A 77 -17.27 21.94 -0.08
CA ALA A 77 -18.51 22.60 -0.44
C ALA A 77 -19.74 21.83 0.09
N GLY A 78 -19.72 20.49 -0.02
CA GLY A 78 -20.75 19.62 0.54
C GLY A 78 -20.89 19.76 2.07
N ALA A 79 -19.77 19.73 2.80
CA ALA A 79 -19.77 19.90 4.25
C ALA A 79 -20.28 21.28 4.69
N ARG A 80 -19.91 22.36 3.96
CA ARG A 80 -20.44 23.71 4.19
C ARG A 80 -21.95 23.77 4.01
N LYS A 81 -22.47 23.14 2.95
CA LYS A 81 -23.92 23.07 2.69
C LYS A 81 -24.65 22.31 3.79
N GLN A 82 -24.09 21.19 4.25
CA GLN A 82 -24.68 20.41 5.34
C GLN A 82 -24.74 21.22 6.65
N LEU A 83 -23.65 21.90 7.04
CA LEU A 83 -23.66 22.74 8.23
C LEU A 83 -24.64 23.92 8.11
N ALA A 84 -24.80 24.50 6.92
CA ALA A 84 -25.80 25.54 6.69
C ALA A 84 -27.25 25.03 6.87
N GLN A 85 -27.50 23.74 6.61
CA GLN A 85 -28.80 23.10 6.83
C GLN A 85 -29.03 22.71 8.29
N THR A 86 -27.97 22.37 9.03
CA THR A 86 -28.02 21.98 10.44
C THR A 86 -26.94 22.72 11.27
N PRO A 87 -27.10 24.03 11.54
CA PRO A 87 -26.04 24.87 12.14
C PRO A 87 -25.60 24.45 13.56
N ASP A 88 -26.54 23.88 14.31
CA ASP A 88 -26.33 23.46 15.69
C ASP A 88 -25.85 22.01 15.81
N ASP A 89 -25.73 21.26 14.70
CA ASP A 89 -25.24 19.88 14.72
C ASP A 89 -23.71 19.83 14.92
N PRO A 90 -23.21 19.30 16.06
CA PRO A 90 -21.78 19.17 16.30
C PRO A 90 -21.09 18.26 15.29
N ALA A 91 -21.79 17.26 14.74
CA ALA A 91 -21.23 16.35 13.74
C ALA A 91 -21.00 17.08 12.41
N ALA A 92 -21.96 17.89 11.96
CA ALA A 92 -21.79 18.75 10.78
C ALA A 92 -20.64 19.74 10.94
N ARG A 93 -20.49 20.35 12.13
CA ARG A 93 -19.37 21.26 12.43
C ARG A 93 -18.03 20.53 12.34
N ARG A 94 -17.95 19.35 12.96
CA ARG A 94 -16.74 18.52 12.92
C ARG A 94 -16.41 18.04 11.50
N ALA A 95 -17.41 17.73 10.69
CA ALA A 95 -17.24 17.33 9.30
C ALA A 95 -16.67 18.47 8.46
N LEU A 96 -17.15 19.71 8.64
CA LEU A 96 -16.60 20.89 7.98
C LEU A 96 -15.12 21.09 8.32
N GLU A 97 -14.76 21.12 9.61
CA GLU A 97 -13.36 21.30 10.00
C GLU A 97 -12.45 20.19 9.45
N ARG A 98 -12.96 18.96 9.35
CA ARG A 98 -12.21 17.84 8.75
C ARG A 98 -12.04 18.05 7.25
N ALA A 99 -13.08 18.46 6.54
CA ALA A 99 -13.02 18.74 5.11
C ALA A 99 -12.02 19.88 4.81
N GLU A 100 -12.00 20.95 5.62
CA GLU A 100 -11.02 22.03 5.53
C GLU A 100 -9.59 21.52 5.72
N ARG A 101 -9.37 20.70 6.75
CA ARG A 101 -8.06 20.09 7.02
C ARG A 101 -7.62 19.10 5.93
N VAL A 102 -8.55 18.45 5.22
CA VAL A 102 -8.25 17.55 4.10
C VAL A 102 -7.94 18.35 2.84
N ALA A 103 -8.73 19.38 2.54
CA ALA A 103 -8.47 20.28 1.41
C ALA A 103 -7.10 20.98 1.54
N ALA A 104 -6.75 21.42 2.76
CA ALA A 104 -5.42 21.98 3.04
C ALA A 104 -4.27 20.95 2.86
N LYS A 105 -4.57 19.64 2.88
CA LYS A 105 -3.60 18.56 2.66
C LYS A 105 -3.56 18.07 1.22
N SER A 106 -4.42 18.54 0.33
CA SER A 106 -4.46 18.07 -1.07
C SER A 106 -3.14 18.27 -1.81
N TYR A 107 -2.28 19.20 -1.38
CA TYR A 107 -0.94 19.34 -1.97
C TYR A 107 -0.07 18.07 -1.79
N TYR A 108 -0.31 17.25 -0.75
CA TYR A 108 0.39 15.98 -0.59
C TYR A 108 0.02 14.98 -1.69
N TYR A 109 -1.19 15.07 -2.26
CA TYR A 109 -1.56 14.29 -3.43
C TYR A 109 -0.69 14.70 -4.62
N ASP A 110 -0.57 16.00 -4.88
CA ASP A 110 0.27 16.51 -5.97
C ASP A 110 1.75 16.15 -5.77
N ALA A 111 2.24 16.23 -4.53
CA ALA A 111 3.60 15.84 -4.16
C ALA A 111 3.86 14.34 -4.37
N ALA A 112 2.94 13.46 -3.97
CA ALA A 112 3.07 12.01 -4.16
C ALA A 112 3.07 11.63 -5.66
N ARG A 113 2.23 12.31 -6.44
CA ARG A 113 2.18 12.16 -7.90
C ARG A 113 3.49 12.62 -8.56
N GLU A 114 4.01 13.79 -8.17
CA GLU A 114 5.27 14.29 -8.70
C GLU A 114 6.46 13.42 -8.27
N PHE A 115 6.51 12.96 -7.02
CA PHE A 115 7.53 12.05 -6.54
C PHE A 115 7.58 10.76 -7.38
N ALA A 116 6.43 10.12 -7.59
CA ALA A 116 6.35 8.92 -8.41
C ALA A 116 6.77 9.15 -9.86
N ARG A 117 6.46 10.32 -10.43
CA ARG A 117 6.92 10.73 -11.76
C ARG A 117 8.45 10.84 -11.83
N LEU A 118 9.08 11.46 -10.83
CA LEU A 118 10.55 11.59 -10.74
C LEU A 118 11.26 10.22 -10.65
N VAL A 119 10.72 9.32 -9.83
CA VAL A 119 11.22 7.94 -9.71
C VAL A 119 11.12 7.21 -11.05
N ALA A 120 9.94 7.27 -11.68
CA ALA A 120 9.66 6.62 -12.95
C ALA A 120 10.62 7.07 -14.06
N ASP A 121 10.79 8.38 -14.25
CA ASP A 121 11.68 8.96 -15.26
C ASP A 121 13.14 8.52 -15.11
N SER A 122 13.56 8.22 -13.87
CA SER A 122 14.97 7.95 -13.54
C SER A 122 15.37 6.49 -13.74
N CYS A 123 14.45 5.54 -13.56
CA CYS A 123 14.83 4.17 -13.19
C CYS A 123 14.24 3.04 -14.04
N GLN A 124 13.30 3.32 -14.96
CA GLN A 124 12.67 2.31 -15.82
C GLN A 124 13.07 2.44 -17.30
N ASN A 125 14.15 3.15 -17.59
CA ASN A 125 14.70 3.30 -18.94
C ASN A 125 15.48 2.04 -19.36
N GLY A 126 15.25 1.55 -20.59
CA GLY A 126 16.05 0.44 -21.17
C GLY A 126 15.58 -0.98 -20.81
N GLY A 127 14.35 -1.13 -20.30
CA GLY A 127 13.71 -2.44 -20.11
C GLY A 127 13.98 -3.12 -18.75
N GLN A 128 14.87 -2.56 -17.94
CA GLN A 128 15.02 -2.96 -16.52
C GLN A 128 14.02 -2.16 -15.66
N CYS A 129 13.22 -2.85 -14.85
CA CYS A 129 12.23 -2.21 -13.97
C CYS A 129 12.79 -2.17 -12.53
N GLU A 130 13.71 -1.24 -12.31
CA GLU A 130 14.17 -0.87 -10.97
C GLU A 130 13.27 0.23 -10.39
N TYR A 131 13.16 0.27 -9.05
CA TYR A 131 12.43 1.28 -8.30
C TYR A 131 10.95 1.44 -8.71
N VAL A 132 10.29 0.33 -9.06
CA VAL A 132 8.87 0.34 -9.46
C VAL A 132 8.02 0.85 -8.30
N VAL A 133 7.18 1.85 -8.56
CA VAL A 133 6.31 2.45 -7.54
C VAL A 133 5.27 1.41 -7.10
N THR A 134 5.26 1.11 -5.81
CA THR A 134 4.38 0.11 -5.19
C THR A 134 3.53 0.74 -4.10
N THR A 135 2.22 0.52 -4.19
CA THR A 135 1.26 1.07 -3.23
C THR A 135 0.25 0.00 -2.80
N GLY A 136 -0.63 0.31 -1.85
CA GLY A 136 -1.76 -0.55 -1.51
C GLY A 136 -2.88 -0.59 -2.55
N GLY A 137 -2.76 0.15 -3.67
CA GLY A 137 -3.70 0.16 -4.78
C GLY A 137 -5.01 0.92 -4.53
N GLY A 138 -5.14 1.60 -3.39
CA GLY A 138 -6.33 2.35 -3.00
C GLY A 138 -6.42 3.77 -3.58
N PRO A 139 -7.44 4.55 -3.16
CA PRO A 139 -7.55 5.96 -3.49
C PRO A 139 -6.58 6.82 -2.66
N GLY A 140 -6.58 8.12 -2.91
CA GLY A 140 -5.81 9.10 -2.14
C GLY A 140 -4.32 9.08 -2.50
N ILE A 141 -3.43 9.08 -1.51
CA ILE A 141 -1.97 9.08 -1.79
C ILE A 141 -1.53 7.87 -2.63
N MET A 142 -2.11 6.69 -2.39
CA MET A 142 -1.79 5.48 -3.17
C MET A 142 -2.11 5.69 -4.65
N GLU A 143 -3.30 6.23 -4.95
CA GLU A 143 -3.69 6.60 -6.31
C GLU A 143 -2.78 7.67 -6.89
N ALA A 144 -2.44 8.71 -6.13
CA ALA A 144 -1.55 9.77 -6.60
C ALA A 144 -0.20 9.22 -7.07
N ALA A 145 0.40 8.32 -6.28
CA ALA A 145 1.67 7.69 -6.63
C ALA A 145 1.54 6.77 -7.86
N ASN A 146 0.52 5.90 -7.92
CA ASN A 146 0.30 5.09 -9.12
C ASN A 146 0.06 5.96 -10.37
N ARG A 147 -0.70 7.05 -10.23
CA ARG A 147 -0.98 8.01 -11.30
C ARG A 147 0.28 8.70 -11.81
N GLY A 148 1.16 9.13 -10.92
CA GLY A 148 2.43 9.77 -11.29
C GLY A 148 3.30 8.86 -12.15
N ALA A 149 3.43 7.59 -11.76
CA ALA A 149 4.15 6.58 -12.53
C ALA A 149 3.47 6.27 -13.88
N TYR A 150 2.14 6.16 -13.89
CA TYR A 150 1.35 5.91 -15.09
C TYR A 150 1.50 7.03 -16.14
N GLU A 151 1.45 8.28 -15.71
CA GLU A 151 1.59 9.45 -16.59
C GLU A 151 3.01 9.60 -17.14
N ALA A 152 4.02 9.07 -16.45
CA ALA A 152 5.38 8.92 -16.94
C ALA A 152 5.56 7.69 -17.86
N GLY A 153 4.50 6.93 -18.16
CA GLY A 153 4.56 5.74 -19.00
C GLY A 153 5.28 4.54 -18.37
N SER A 154 5.46 4.55 -17.05
CA SER A 154 6.20 3.52 -16.30
C SER A 154 5.27 2.53 -15.60
N LYS A 155 5.82 1.38 -15.18
CA LYS A 155 5.06 0.39 -14.41
C LYS A 155 4.78 0.89 -12.99
N SER A 156 3.63 0.50 -12.44
CA SER A 156 3.31 0.68 -11.03
C SER A 156 2.48 -0.51 -10.49
N ILE A 157 2.69 -0.83 -9.22
CA ILE A 157 2.13 -2.00 -8.54
C ILE A 157 1.06 -1.57 -7.55
N GLY A 158 -0.01 -2.37 -7.46
CA GLY A 158 -1.03 -2.27 -6.43
C GLY A 158 -1.15 -3.58 -5.67
N LEU A 159 -0.77 -3.58 -4.39
CA LEU A 159 -1.00 -4.69 -3.47
C LEU A 159 -2.29 -4.42 -2.69
N ASN A 160 -3.44 -4.77 -3.25
CA ASN A 160 -4.77 -4.54 -2.65
C ASN A 160 -5.13 -5.66 -1.65
N ILE A 161 -6.12 -5.44 -0.78
CA ILE A 161 -6.57 -6.43 0.20
C ILE A 161 -8.10 -6.53 0.23
N THR A 162 -8.63 -7.71 0.46
CA THR A 162 -10.06 -7.89 0.70
C THR A 162 -10.47 -7.22 2.01
N LEU A 163 -11.38 -6.26 1.94
CA LEU A 163 -11.96 -5.56 3.09
C LEU A 163 -13.49 -5.82 3.15
N PRO A 164 -14.14 -5.67 4.31
CA PRO A 164 -15.60 -5.82 4.44
C PRO A 164 -16.42 -4.91 3.51
N HIS A 165 -15.85 -3.78 3.12
CA HIS A 165 -16.37 -2.92 2.06
C HIS A 165 -15.38 -2.93 0.91
N GLU A 166 -15.88 -3.19 -0.30
CA GLU A 166 -15.05 -3.38 -1.48
C GLU A 166 -14.23 -2.13 -1.80
N GLN A 167 -12.91 -2.29 -1.84
CA GLN A 167 -11.99 -1.27 -2.30
C GLN A 167 -11.61 -1.57 -3.75
N VAL A 168 -12.26 -0.87 -4.69
CA VAL A 168 -11.88 -0.93 -6.10
C VAL A 168 -10.45 -0.41 -6.26
N PRO A 169 -9.55 -1.13 -6.94
CA PRO A 169 -8.20 -0.66 -7.20
C PRO A 169 -8.24 0.62 -8.05
N ASN A 170 -7.31 1.55 -7.80
CA ASN A 170 -7.22 2.76 -8.61
C ASN A 170 -6.84 2.44 -10.07
N PRO A 171 -7.28 3.25 -11.05
CA PRO A 171 -7.17 2.91 -12.47
C PRO A 171 -5.77 3.07 -13.07
N TYR A 172 -4.78 3.48 -12.27
CA TYR A 172 -3.43 3.80 -12.74
C TYR A 172 -2.41 2.67 -12.51
N ILE A 173 -2.83 1.59 -11.84
CA ILE A 173 -2.00 0.41 -11.63
C ILE A 173 -1.81 -0.31 -12.97
N THR A 174 -0.59 -0.78 -13.23
CA THR A 174 -0.29 -1.52 -14.46
C THR A 174 -1.08 -2.83 -14.49
N PRO A 175 -1.75 -3.16 -15.61
CA PRO A 175 -2.35 -4.48 -15.79
C PRO A 175 -1.34 -5.60 -15.51
N ARG A 176 -1.77 -6.70 -14.90
CA ARG A 176 -0.92 -7.80 -14.39
C ARG A 176 -0.10 -7.49 -13.12
N LEU A 177 -0.06 -6.24 -12.65
CA LEU A 177 0.62 -5.81 -11.41
C LEU A 177 -0.34 -5.31 -10.32
N CYS A 178 -1.62 -5.69 -10.42
CA CYS A 178 -2.62 -5.48 -9.37
C CYS A 178 -2.94 -6.81 -8.69
N PHE A 179 -2.51 -6.97 -7.44
CA PHE A 179 -2.66 -8.18 -6.66
C PHE A 179 -3.71 -7.97 -5.56
N GLN A 180 -4.54 -8.98 -5.32
CA GLN A 180 -5.54 -8.95 -4.26
C GLN A 180 -5.18 -10.03 -3.23
N PHE A 181 -4.92 -9.59 -2.00
CA PHE A 181 -4.57 -10.45 -0.87
C PHE A 181 -5.78 -10.72 0.01
N HIS A 182 -5.80 -11.89 0.62
CA HIS A 182 -6.65 -12.20 1.78
C HIS A 182 -5.88 -12.01 3.09
N TYR A 183 -4.60 -12.39 3.12
CA TYR A 183 -3.79 -12.38 4.34
C TYR A 183 -2.96 -11.10 4.46
N PHE A 184 -3.26 -10.26 5.47
CA PHE A 184 -2.54 -9.02 5.74
C PHE A 184 -1.02 -9.22 5.89
N ALA A 185 -0.59 -10.27 6.58
CA ALA A 185 0.83 -10.54 6.82
C ALA A 185 1.63 -10.74 5.51
N LEU A 186 1.06 -11.44 4.53
CA LEU A 186 1.71 -11.67 3.24
C LEU A 186 1.77 -10.40 2.41
N ARG A 187 0.71 -9.60 2.43
CA ARG A 187 0.69 -8.28 1.79
C ARG A 187 1.80 -7.38 2.34
N LYS A 188 1.93 -7.30 3.67
CA LYS A 188 3.00 -6.54 4.35
C LYS A 188 4.39 -7.01 3.95
N MET A 189 4.58 -8.33 3.96
CA MET A 189 5.83 -8.94 3.52
C MET A 189 6.19 -8.51 2.08
N HIS A 190 5.25 -8.55 1.14
CA HIS A 190 5.52 -8.12 -0.24
C HIS A 190 5.80 -6.63 -0.42
N PHE A 191 5.29 -5.75 0.45
CA PHE A 191 5.74 -4.36 0.41
C PHE A 191 7.24 -4.28 0.62
N LEU A 192 7.78 -5.03 1.59
CA LEU A 192 9.15 -4.88 2.03
C LEU A 192 10.13 -5.80 1.30
N MET A 193 9.75 -6.97 0.81
CA MET A 193 10.67 -7.95 0.19
C MET A 193 11.56 -7.38 -0.91
N ARG A 194 11.04 -6.46 -1.73
CA ARG A 194 11.75 -5.83 -2.86
C ARG A 194 11.98 -4.34 -2.68
N ALA A 195 11.60 -3.79 -1.53
CA ALA A 195 11.71 -2.37 -1.26
C ALA A 195 13.18 -1.92 -1.23
N LYS A 196 13.46 -0.84 -1.95
CA LYS A 196 14.72 -0.07 -1.86
C LYS A 196 14.54 1.24 -1.09
N ALA A 197 13.31 1.66 -0.87
CA ALA A 197 12.97 2.81 -0.06
C ALA A 197 11.50 2.75 0.36
N LEU A 198 11.18 3.43 1.46
CA LEU A 198 9.82 3.66 1.91
C LEU A 198 9.55 5.16 2.06
N ILE A 199 8.46 5.64 1.49
CA ILE A 199 8.02 7.03 1.58
C ILE A 199 6.63 7.05 2.18
N VAL A 200 6.49 7.77 3.28
CA VAL A 200 5.29 7.78 4.10
C VAL A 200 4.73 9.20 4.16
N PHE A 201 3.68 9.43 3.38
CA PHE A 201 2.88 10.64 3.44
C PHE A 201 1.91 10.58 4.62
N PRO A 202 1.33 11.73 5.03
CA PRO A 202 0.35 11.78 6.11
C PRO A 202 -0.79 10.78 5.92
N GLY A 203 -1.13 10.06 7.00
CA GLY A 203 -2.00 8.90 6.92
C GLY A 203 -2.69 8.52 8.22
N GLY A 204 -3.43 7.41 8.18
CA GLY A 204 -4.18 6.89 9.32
C GLY A 204 -3.50 5.69 9.96
N PHE A 205 -4.28 4.84 10.65
CA PHE A 205 -3.77 3.64 11.30
C PHE A 205 -3.07 2.67 10.35
N GLY A 206 -3.60 2.44 9.14
CA GLY A 206 -2.92 1.59 8.17
C GLY A 206 -1.54 2.14 7.78
N THR A 207 -1.40 3.45 7.66
CA THR A 207 -0.10 4.08 7.34
C THR A 207 0.88 3.98 8.51
N LEU A 208 0.40 4.12 9.75
CA LEU A 208 1.20 3.94 10.95
C LEU A 208 1.64 2.48 11.13
N ASP A 209 0.72 1.55 10.91
CA ASP A 209 0.98 0.11 11.00
C ASP A 209 2.14 -0.31 10.09
N GLU A 210 2.12 0.11 8.82
CA GLU A 210 3.21 -0.18 7.89
C GLU A 210 4.51 0.57 8.24
N LEU A 211 4.42 1.81 8.73
CA LEU A 211 5.60 2.57 9.18
C LEU A 211 6.30 1.86 10.35
N PHE A 212 5.55 1.43 11.36
CA PHE A 212 6.14 0.75 12.52
C PHE A 212 6.62 -0.66 12.20
N ASP A 213 5.99 -1.36 11.25
CA ASP A 213 6.49 -2.65 10.76
C ASP A 213 7.88 -2.47 10.13
N ALA A 214 8.02 -1.50 9.22
CA ALA A 214 9.30 -1.17 8.59
C ALA A 214 10.36 -0.72 9.61
N LEU A 215 10.01 0.16 10.55
CA LEU A 215 10.93 0.61 11.60
C LEU A 215 11.40 -0.54 12.49
N THR A 216 10.49 -1.42 12.91
CA THR A 216 10.81 -2.59 13.74
C THR A 216 11.72 -3.56 13.00
N LEU A 217 11.45 -3.82 11.72
CA LEU A 217 12.26 -4.71 10.90
C LEU A 217 13.65 -4.12 10.60
N ARG A 218 13.75 -2.80 10.38
CA ARG A 218 15.05 -2.11 10.26
C ARG A 218 15.83 -2.16 11.57
N GLN A 219 15.19 -1.82 12.68
CA GLN A 219 15.78 -1.87 14.02
C GLN A 219 16.34 -3.26 14.36
N THR A 220 15.60 -4.31 14.02
CA THR A 220 15.98 -5.70 14.32
C THR A 220 16.85 -6.35 13.25
N GLN A 221 17.24 -5.61 12.21
CA GLN A 221 18.02 -6.09 11.06
C GLN A 221 17.40 -7.32 10.38
N ARG A 222 16.06 -7.39 10.37
CA ARG A 222 15.29 -8.46 9.70
C ARG A 222 14.83 -8.09 8.29
N MET A 223 15.30 -6.96 7.79
CA MET A 223 15.13 -6.52 6.41
C MET A 223 16.38 -5.75 5.94
N GLN A 224 16.47 -5.52 4.63
CA GLN A 224 17.51 -4.73 3.99
C GLN A 224 17.60 -3.29 4.50
N GLU A 225 18.76 -2.67 4.29
CA GLU A 225 19.01 -1.29 4.69
C GLU A 225 18.42 -0.31 3.68
N ILE A 226 17.23 0.19 4.00
CA ILE A 226 16.53 1.16 3.14
C ILE A 226 16.21 2.43 3.92
N PRO A 227 16.20 3.59 3.25
CA PRO A 227 15.73 4.83 3.84
C PRO A 227 14.21 4.79 4.05
N ILE A 228 13.79 5.21 5.24
CA ILE A 228 12.38 5.47 5.57
C ILE A 228 12.19 6.98 5.63
N VAL A 229 11.46 7.52 4.66
CA VAL A 229 11.25 8.96 4.46
C VAL A 229 9.84 9.33 4.89
N LEU A 230 9.71 10.17 5.91
CA LEU A 230 8.46 10.78 6.35
C LEU A 230 8.27 12.11 5.63
N TYR A 231 7.23 12.20 4.80
CA TYR A 231 6.95 13.40 4.02
C TYR A 231 6.08 14.37 4.83
N GLY A 232 6.52 15.62 4.98
CA GLY A 232 5.85 16.68 5.73
C GLY A 232 6.11 16.61 7.25
N ARG A 233 7.27 17.13 7.68
CA ARG A 233 7.77 17.02 9.06
C ARG A 233 6.78 17.52 10.11
N ASP A 234 6.15 18.67 9.88
CA ASP A 234 5.21 19.28 10.82
C ASP A 234 4.02 18.36 11.16
N TYR A 235 3.58 17.56 10.19
CA TYR A 235 2.53 16.57 10.45
C TYR A 235 3.05 15.46 11.36
N TRP A 236 4.20 14.89 11.03
CA TRP A 236 4.75 13.72 11.73
C TRP A 236 5.22 14.03 13.14
N GLN A 237 5.85 15.18 13.38
CA GLN A 237 6.25 15.60 14.73
C GLN A 237 5.04 15.79 15.69
N ARG A 238 3.85 16.03 15.13
CA ARG A 238 2.61 16.08 15.91
C ARG A 238 1.96 14.72 16.13
N VAL A 239 2.25 13.75 15.25
CA VAL A 239 1.71 12.39 15.33
C VAL A 239 2.54 11.55 16.30
N ILE A 240 3.86 11.68 16.24
CA ILE A 240 4.81 10.93 17.06
C ILE A 240 6.04 11.77 17.35
N ASP A 241 6.45 11.74 18.62
CA ASP A 241 7.71 12.26 19.07
C ASP A 241 8.70 11.10 19.25
N PHE A 242 9.54 10.87 18.22
CA PHE A 242 10.56 9.82 18.28
C PHE A 242 11.67 10.16 19.27
N GLN A 243 11.98 11.44 19.49
CA GLN A 243 12.98 11.86 20.47
C GLN A 243 12.53 11.47 21.87
N PHE A 244 11.25 11.71 22.20
CA PHE A 244 10.68 11.27 23.46
C PHE A 244 10.82 9.75 23.68
N LEU A 245 10.67 8.92 22.64
CA LEU A 245 10.89 7.47 22.77
C LEU A 245 12.35 7.12 23.10
N ALA A 246 13.31 7.86 22.54
CA ALA A 246 14.72 7.68 22.86
C ALA A 246 15.04 8.17 24.28
N ASP A 247 14.50 9.33 24.67
CA ASP A 247 14.67 9.92 26.00
C ASP A 247 14.09 9.03 27.11
N GLU A 248 12.97 8.36 26.84
CA GLU A 248 12.37 7.36 27.75
C GLU A 248 13.11 6.00 27.74
N GLY A 249 14.13 5.85 26.91
CA GLY A 249 14.98 4.65 26.83
C GLY A 249 14.29 3.43 26.22
N VAL A 250 13.19 3.60 25.49
CA VAL A 250 12.48 2.50 24.83
C VAL A 250 12.97 2.23 23.40
N ILE A 251 13.77 3.15 22.84
CA ILE A 251 14.61 2.95 21.67
C ILE A 251 16.01 3.53 21.93
N ALA A 252 17.03 3.07 21.20
CA ALA A 252 18.37 3.67 21.25
C ALA A 252 18.44 4.96 20.41
N ASP A 253 19.32 5.89 20.76
CA ASP A 253 19.54 7.14 20.01
C ASP A 253 19.88 6.90 18.53
N GLU A 254 20.61 5.83 18.23
CA GLU A 254 20.96 5.42 16.87
C GLU A 254 19.71 5.12 16.02
N HIS A 255 18.61 4.65 16.63
CA HIS A 255 17.37 4.36 15.90
C HIS A 255 16.66 5.64 15.42
N LEU A 256 16.99 6.82 15.95
CA LEU A 256 16.48 8.09 15.43
C LEU A 256 16.97 8.34 14.00
N GLN A 257 18.10 7.75 13.61
CA GLN A 257 18.67 7.85 12.25
C GLN A 257 17.92 6.99 11.21
N LEU A 258 17.02 6.10 11.65
CA LEU A 258 16.20 5.31 10.73
C LEU A 258 15.18 6.15 9.97
N VAL A 259 14.85 7.34 10.50
CA VAL A 259 13.82 8.23 9.97
C VAL A 259 14.46 9.44 9.31
N HIS A 260 14.12 9.66 8.04
CA HIS A 260 14.44 10.88 7.31
C HIS A 260 13.17 11.69 7.08
N TYR A 261 13.31 13.00 6.89
CA TYR A 261 12.19 13.88 6.55
C TYR A 261 12.44 14.54 5.20
N ALA A 262 11.36 14.74 4.44
CA ALA A 262 11.38 15.49 3.19
C ALA A 262 10.16 16.43 3.12
N GLU A 263 10.36 17.63 2.58
CA GLU A 263 9.30 18.62 2.35
C GLU A 263 8.95 18.75 0.86
N THR A 264 9.84 18.30 -0.03
CA THR A 264 9.64 18.30 -1.49
C THR A 264 9.83 16.92 -2.11
N PRO A 265 9.20 16.63 -3.28
CA PRO A 265 9.43 15.39 -4.01
C PRO A 265 10.91 15.17 -4.37
N GLN A 266 11.63 16.25 -4.70
CA GLN A 266 13.03 16.24 -5.05
C GLN A 266 13.90 15.85 -3.85
N GLU A 267 13.67 16.43 -2.68
CA GLU A 267 14.38 16.06 -1.45
C GLU A 267 14.17 14.58 -1.11
N ALA A 268 12.93 14.09 -1.19
CA ALA A 268 12.64 12.67 -0.95
C ALA A 268 13.42 11.78 -1.92
N TRP A 269 13.49 12.16 -3.20
CA TRP A 269 14.24 11.39 -4.20
C TRP A 269 15.75 11.45 -4.00
N GLU A 270 16.32 12.61 -3.63
CA GLU A 270 17.76 12.73 -3.33
C GLU A 270 18.17 11.88 -2.12
N ILE A 271 17.34 11.83 -1.06
CA ILE A 271 17.59 10.95 0.09
C ILE A 271 17.69 9.49 -0.36
N ILE A 272 16.82 9.06 -1.27
CA ILE A 272 16.81 7.67 -1.75
C ILE A 272 18.02 7.37 -2.61
N LYS A 273 18.35 8.26 -3.55
CA LYS A 273 19.53 8.08 -4.43
C LYS A 273 20.84 8.03 -3.65
N THR A 274 20.97 8.84 -2.60
CA THR A 274 22.18 8.85 -1.76
C THR A 274 22.32 7.62 -0.87
N HIS A 275 21.21 6.93 -0.56
CA HIS A 275 21.21 5.68 0.20
C HIS A 275 21.32 4.42 -0.68
N ALA A 276 21.12 4.53 -2.00
CA ALA A 276 21.29 3.40 -2.89
C ALA A 276 22.77 2.97 -2.84
N PRO A 277 23.10 1.73 -2.43
CA PRO A 277 24.48 1.26 -2.48
C PRO A 277 24.98 1.33 -3.93
N GLU A 278 26.24 1.73 -4.12
CA GLU A 278 26.91 1.59 -5.42
C GLU A 278 26.78 0.12 -5.86
N ASN A 279 26.22 -0.08 -7.06
CA ASN A 279 25.81 -1.34 -7.68
C ASN A 279 26.61 -2.60 -7.29
#